data_AF-A0AAW2M256-F1
#
_entry.id   AF-A0AAW2M256-F1
#
_cell.length_a   1.000
_cell.length_b   1.000
_cell.length_c   1.000
_cell.angle_alpha   90.00
_cell.angle_beta   90.00
_cell.angle_gamma   90.00
#
_symmetry.space_group_name_H-M   'P 1'
#
loop_
_entity.id
_entity.type
_entity.pdbx_description
1 polymer ?
#
loop_
_entity_poly.entity_id
_entity_poly.type
_entity_poly.pdbx_seq_one_letter_code
_entity_poly.pdbx_strand_id
1 'polypeptide(L)'
;MSFLLFISDVVLAYMWSTTQAFRMNPVHRQAFPENLQKVLDRKDFPAMDIFICTADPYKEPPINVVNTALSVMAYDYPTEKLSVYVSDDGGSELTMFAFMEAAKFGSNGCHFAGRITSQTAARMLSSPQIMP
;
A
#
# COMPACT_ATOMS: atom_id res chain seq x y z
N MET A 1 -49.84 -0.79 1.65
CA MET A 1 -48.87 0.01 2.43
C MET A 1 -48.33 -0.75 3.64
N SER A 2 -49.15 -1.31 4.55
CA SER A 2 -48.62 -2.06 5.72
C SER A 2 -47.76 -3.29 5.42
N PHE A 3 -48.07 -4.09 4.39
CA PHE A 3 -47.30 -5.30 4.09
C PHE A 3 -45.86 -5.01 3.65
N LEU A 4 -45.62 -3.91 2.95
CA LEU A 4 -44.28 -3.51 2.52
C LEU A 4 -43.42 -3.07 3.71
N LEU A 5 -44.02 -2.35 4.67
CA LEU A 5 -43.35 -1.96 5.92
C LEU A 5 -42.99 -3.19 6.77
N PHE A 6 -43.89 -4.16 6.85
CA PHE A 6 -43.63 -5.41 7.56
C PHE A 6 -42.46 -6.20 6.94
N ILE A 7 -42.43 -6.29 5.60
CA ILE A 7 -41.31 -6.95 4.89
C ILE A 7 -40.00 -6.19 5.12
N SER A 8 -40.00 -4.84 5.11
CA SER A 8 -38.78 -4.07 5.39
C SER A 8 -38.25 -4.28 6.80
N ASP A 9 -39.13 -4.39 7.81
CA ASP A 9 -38.72 -4.63 9.19
C ASP A 9 -38.09 -6.01 9.36
N VAL A 10 -38.64 -7.05 8.72
CA VAL A 10 -38.07 -8.41 8.76
C VAL A 10 -36.69 -8.45 8.10
N VAL A 11 -36.53 -7.81 6.95
CA VAL A 11 -35.24 -7.73 6.25
C VAL A 11 -34.22 -6.94 7.08
N LEU A 12 -34.62 -5.83 7.69
CA LEU A 12 -33.76 -5.01 8.54
C LEU A 12 -33.31 -5.78 9.79
N ALA A 13 -34.24 -6.49 10.46
CA ALA A 13 -33.93 -7.31 11.62
C ALA A 13 -32.98 -8.46 11.29
N TYR A 14 -33.15 -9.09 10.12
CA TYR A 14 -32.25 -10.13 9.63
C TYR A 14 -30.83 -9.59 9.38
N MET A 15 -30.70 -8.45 8.68
CA MET A 15 -29.41 -7.81 8.43
C MET A 15 -28.72 -7.36 9.72
N TRP A 16 -29.49 -6.87 10.71
CA TRP A 16 -28.95 -6.50 12.01
C TRP A 16 -28.45 -7.72 12.81
N SER A 17 -29.21 -8.81 12.82
CA SER A 17 -28.84 -10.06 13.51
C SER A 17 -27.55 -10.66 12.95
N THR A 18 -27.41 -10.71 11.61
CA THR A 18 -26.20 -11.22 10.96
C THR A 18 -24.99 -10.31 11.19
N THR A 19 -25.19 -8.98 11.24
CA THR A 19 -24.12 -8.02 11.55
C THR A 19 -23.67 -8.11 13.01
N GLN A 20 -24.59 -8.36 13.94
CA GLN A 20 -24.27 -8.51 15.36
C GLN A 20 -23.32 -9.69 15.60
N ALA A 21 -23.44 -10.79 14.84
CA ALA A 21 -22.55 -11.94 14.96
C ALA A 21 -21.06 -11.58 14.76
N PHE A 22 -20.73 -10.66 13.84
CA PHE A 22 -19.36 -10.21 13.63
C PHE A 22 -18.84 -9.26 14.73
N ARG A 23 -19.74 -8.57 15.45
CA ARG A 23 -19.38 -7.62 16.51
C ARG A 23 -19.18 -8.29 17.87
N MET A 24 -19.71 -9.48 18.07
CA MET A 24 -19.67 -10.19 19.36
C MET A 24 -18.30 -10.85 19.67
N ASN A 25 -17.43 -11.03 18.68
CA ASN A 25 -16.09 -11.59 18.91
C ASN A 25 -15.00 -10.76 18.21
N PRO A 26 -14.69 -9.55 18.72
CA PRO A 26 -13.63 -8.73 18.16
C PRO A 26 -12.27 -9.42 18.37
N VAL A 27 -11.63 -9.81 17.27
CA VAL A 27 -10.28 -10.40 17.32
C VAL A 27 -9.27 -9.28 17.52
N HIS A 28 -8.66 -9.23 18.70
CA HIS A 28 -7.52 -8.35 18.97
C HIS A 28 -6.22 -9.07 18.65
N ARG A 29 -5.40 -8.46 17.77
CA ARG A 29 -4.07 -8.95 17.41
C ARG A 29 -3.04 -7.98 17.98
N GLN A 30 -2.08 -8.50 18.72
CA GLN A 30 -0.89 -7.76 19.15
C GLN A 30 0.32 -8.32 18.40
N ALA A 31 1.12 -7.44 17.81
CA ALA A 31 2.36 -7.81 17.15
C ALA A 31 3.55 -7.58 18.10
N PHE A 32 4.44 -8.56 18.21
CA PHE A 32 5.65 -8.50 19.04
C PHE A 32 6.90 -8.55 18.15
N PRO A 33 7.34 -7.42 17.57
CA PRO A 33 8.47 -7.40 16.63
C PRO A 33 9.80 -7.83 17.27
N GLU A 34 9.93 -7.71 18.59
CA GLU A 34 11.11 -8.16 19.35
C GLU A 34 11.35 -9.66 19.23
N ASN A 35 10.30 -10.46 19.06
CA ASN A 35 10.44 -11.91 18.89
C ASN A 35 10.88 -12.28 17.47
N LEU A 36 10.60 -11.43 16.48
CA LEU A 36 11.00 -11.67 15.10
C LEU A 36 12.52 -11.66 14.97
N GLN A 37 13.20 -10.71 15.62
CA GLN A 37 14.66 -10.61 15.62
C GLN A 37 15.36 -11.75 16.35
N LYS A 38 14.66 -12.49 17.23
CA LYS A 38 15.21 -13.65 17.94
C LYS A 38 15.16 -14.94 17.12
N VAL A 39 14.22 -15.01 16.17
CA VAL A 39 13.94 -16.23 15.38
C VAL A 39 14.50 -16.12 13.96
N LEU A 40 14.59 -14.89 13.43
CA LEU A 40 14.96 -14.65 12.05
C LEU A 40 15.99 -13.52 11.98
N ASP A 41 17.14 -13.80 11.37
CA ASP A 41 18.11 -12.77 11.06
C ASP A 41 17.55 -11.83 9.98
N ARG A 42 17.96 -10.56 10.02
CA ARG A 42 17.56 -9.56 8.99
C ARG A 42 17.88 -10.03 7.56
N LYS A 43 18.88 -10.91 7.40
CA LYS A 43 19.29 -11.50 6.12
C LYS A 43 18.32 -12.56 5.59
N ASP A 44 17.43 -13.10 6.40
CA ASP A 44 16.46 -14.13 6.01
C ASP A 44 15.03 -13.58 5.86
N PHE A 45 14.89 -12.26 5.99
CA PHE A 45 13.61 -11.59 5.75
C PHE A 45 13.10 -11.83 4.33
N PRO A 46 11.78 -12.01 4.10
CA PRO A 46 11.24 -12.16 2.75
C PRO A 46 11.49 -10.90 1.91
N ALA A 47 11.47 -11.01 0.58
CA ALA A 47 11.39 -9.82 -0.26
C ALA A 47 10.04 -9.12 -0.05
N MET A 48 10.04 -7.79 0.00
CA MET A 48 8.85 -6.97 0.22
C MET A 48 8.70 -5.95 -0.91
N ASP A 49 7.63 -6.12 -1.68
CA ASP A 49 7.28 -5.24 -2.79
C ASP A 49 6.11 -4.34 -2.39
N ILE A 50 6.31 -3.03 -2.45
CA ILE A 50 5.30 -2.04 -2.05
C ILE A 50 4.79 -1.31 -3.27
N PHE A 51 3.48 -1.42 -3.50
CA PHE A 51 2.80 -0.77 -4.61
C PHE A 51 2.08 0.48 -4.14
N ILE A 52 2.38 1.62 -4.78
CA ILE A 52 1.74 2.91 -4.57
C ILE A 52 0.97 3.24 -5.85
N CYS A 53 -0.35 3.19 -5.79
CA CYS A 53 -1.22 3.53 -6.91
C CYS A 53 -1.74 4.97 -6.74
N THR A 54 -1.63 5.78 -7.78
CA THR A 54 -2.24 7.12 -7.84
C THR A 54 -3.15 7.22 -9.05
N ALA A 55 -4.34 7.80 -8.87
CA ALA A 55 -5.37 7.83 -9.91
C ALA A 55 -5.55 9.20 -10.56
N ASP A 56 -5.29 10.29 -9.82
CA ASP A 56 -5.55 11.64 -10.30
C ASP A 56 -4.58 12.64 -9.61
N PRO A 57 -3.66 13.28 -10.36
CA PRO A 57 -2.69 14.22 -9.81
C PRO A 57 -3.33 15.48 -9.19
N TYR A 58 -4.59 15.79 -9.50
CA TYR A 58 -5.28 16.94 -8.93
C TYR A 58 -5.91 16.64 -7.56
N LYS A 59 -6.37 15.40 -7.36
CA LYS A 59 -6.88 14.94 -6.05
C LYS A 59 -5.76 14.48 -5.13
N GLU A 60 -4.72 13.89 -5.71
CA GLU A 60 -3.54 13.37 -5.03
C GLU A 60 -2.32 14.11 -5.54
N PRO A 61 -1.96 15.27 -4.94
CA PRO A 61 -0.88 16.08 -5.47
C PRO A 61 0.43 15.27 -5.49
N PRO A 62 1.23 15.34 -6.58
CA PRO A 62 2.43 14.52 -6.77
C PRO A 62 3.42 14.55 -5.60
N ILE A 63 3.51 15.69 -4.90
CA ILE A 63 4.37 15.85 -3.72
C ILE A 63 3.97 14.92 -2.56
N ASN A 64 2.69 14.66 -2.35
CA ASN A 64 2.22 13.76 -1.30
C ASN A 64 2.55 12.30 -1.64
N VAL A 65 2.41 11.93 -2.92
CA VAL A 65 2.75 10.58 -3.39
C VAL A 65 4.26 10.34 -3.31
N VAL A 66 5.06 11.33 -3.68
CA VAL A 66 6.53 11.32 -3.51
C VAL A 66 6.93 11.19 -2.04
N ASN A 67 6.32 11.96 -1.13
CA ASN A 67 6.60 11.86 0.30
C ASN A 67 6.25 10.48 0.86
N THR A 68 5.17 9.87 0.36
CA THR A 68 4.78 8.50 0.74
C THR A 68 5.83 7.50 0.28
N ALA A 69 6.28 7.59 -0.97
CA ALA A 69 7.32 6.71 -1.50
C ALA A 69 8.67 6.88 -0.77
N LEU A 70 9.07 8.13 -0.49
CA LEU A 70 10.27 8.41 0.32
C LEU A 70 10.12 7.82 1.72
N SER A 71 8.99 8.02 2.40
CA SER A 71 8.72 7.47 3.73
C SER A 71 8.85 5.94 3.75
N VAL A 72 8.33 5.26 2.73
CA VAL A 72 8.47 3.82 2.57
C VAL A 72 9.94 3.41 2.39
N MET A 73 10.72 4.15 1.60
CA MET A 73 12.14 3.86 1.42
C MET A 73 12.99 4.10 2.66
N ALA A 74 12.52 4.93 3.62
CA ALA A 74 13.17 5.13 4.91
C ALA A 74 12.80 4.06 5.96
N TYR A 75 12.08 3.01 5.58
CA TYR A 75 11.81 1.90 6.51
C TYR A 75 13.09 1.17 6.90
N ASP A 76 13.17 0.75 8.16
CA ASP A 76 14.28 -0.05 8.70
C ASP A 76 14.20 -1.50 8.22
N TYR A 77 14.34 -1.69 6.90
CA TYR A 77 14.34 -2.97 6.21
C TYR A 77 15.58 -3.11 5.33
N PRO A 78 16.12 -4.32 5.12
CA PRO A 78 17.20 -4.53 4.16
C PRO A 78 16.83 -3.97 2.78
N THR A 79 17.62 -3.02 2.30
CA THR A 79 17.34 -2.27 1.07
C THR A 79 17.39 -3.13 -0.19
N GLU A 80 18.16 -4.23 -0.15
CA GLU A 80 18.23 -5.24 -1.20
C GLU A 80 16.90 -6.00 -1.38
N LYS A 81 16.03 -5.97 -0.38
CA LYS A 81 14.78 -6.73 -0.32
C LYS A 81 13.54 -5.85 -0.38
N LEU A 82 13.71 -4.53 -0.30
CA LEU A 82 12.63 -3.57 -0.36
C LEU A 82 12.55 -2.99 -1.77
N SER A 83 11.48 -3.29 -2.48
CA SER A 83 11.21 -2.69 -3.79
C SER A 83 9.97 -1.81 -3.70
N VAL A 84 10.03 -0.62 -4.30
CA VAL A 84 8.90 0.32 -4.31
C VAL A 84 8.49 0.58 -5.75
N TYR A 85 7.22 0.28 -6.01
CA TYR A 85 6.57 0.35 -7.30
C TYR A 85 5.51 1.43 -7.27
N VAL A 86 5.63 2.40 -8.17
CA VAL A 86 4.61 3.45 -8.31
C VAL A 86 3.84 3.23 -9.61
N SER A 87 2.54 3.00 -9.48
CA SER A 87 1.57 2.92 -10.57
C SER A 87 0.80 4.21 -10.66
N ASP A 88 0.93 4.91 -11.78
CA ASP A 88 0.11 6.08 -12.08
C ASP A 88 -0.96 5.69 -13.11
N ASP A 89 -2.22 5.62 -12.66
CA ASP A 89 -3.39 5.34 -13.50
C ASP A 89 -3.87 6.61 -14.23
N GLY A 90 -3.54 7.78 -13.70
CA GLY A 90 -3.83 9.09 -14.31
C GLY A 90 -2.86 9.46 -15.44
N GLY A 91 -1.73 8.75 -15.55
CA GLY A 91 -0.74 8.92 -16.60
C GLY A 91 -0.21 10.35 -16.71
N SER A 92 -0.02 11.03 -15.58
CA SER A 92 0.38 12.43 -15.57
C SER A 92 1.88 12.58 -15.81
N GLU A 93 2.28 13.53 -16.65
CA GLU A 93 3.71 13.86 -16.79
C GLU A 93 4.29 14.47 -15.50
N LEU A 94 3.45 15.13 -14.70
CA LEU A 94 3.85 15.81 -13.47
C LEU A 94 4.24 14.83 -12.36
N THR A 95 3.50 13.72 -12.22
CA THR A 95 3.83 12.64 -11.27
C THR A 95 5.15 12.00 -11.65
N MET A 96 5.33 11.66 -12.94
CA MET A 96 6.59 11.09 -13.44
C MET A 96 7.78 12.01 -13.18
N PHE A 97 7.63 13.31 -13.45
CA PHE A 97 8.67 14.30 -13.21
C PHE A 97 8.99 14.43 -11.71
N ALA A 98 7.98 14.50 -10.86
CA ALA A 98 8.15 14.58 -9.40
C ALA A 98 8.90 13.36 -8.86
N PHE A 99 8.58 12.15 -9.35
CA PHE A 99 9.29 10.93 -8.96
C PHE A 99 10.72 10.84 -9.49
N MET A 100 10.98 11.37 -10.69
CA MET A 100 12.34 11.48 -11.24
C MET A 100 13.21 12.38 -10.36
N GLU A 101 12.71 13.55 -9.98
CA GLU A 101 13.42 14.47 -9.08
C GLU A 101 13.58 13.88 -7.67
N ALA A 102 12.56 13.16 -7.16
CA ALA A 102 12.66 12.45 -5.90
C ALA A 102 13.73 11.35 -5.90
N ALA A 103 13.85 10.60 -7.00
CA ALA A 103 14.88 9.57 -7.15
C ALA A 103 16.30 10.16 -7.16
N LYS A 104 16.49 11.30 -7.85
CA LYS A 104 17.76 12.05 -7.81
C LYS A 104 18.07 12.56 -6.41
N PHE A 105 17.07 13.08 -5.70
CA PHE A 105 17.22 13.56 -4.32
C PHE A 105 17.58 12.42 -3.36
N GLY A 106 16.90 11.28 -3.47
CA GLY A 106 17.16 10.07 -2.68
C GLY A 106 18.54 9.47 -2.94
N SER A 107 19.06 9.55 -4.17
CA SER A 107 20.42 9.10 -4.50
C SER A 107 21.52 10.00 -3.91
N ASN A 108 21.23 11.29 -3.69
CA ASN A 108 22.22 12.26 -3.18
C ASN A 108 22.18 12.37 -1.64
N GLY A 109 21.04 12.07 -1.01
CA GLY A 109 20.86 12.05 0.44
C GLY A 109 21.11 10.65 1.02
N CYS A 110 22.15 10.50 1.85
CA CYS A 110 22.72 9.25 2.38
C CYS A 110 21.81 8.29 3.20
N HIS A 111 20.48 8.36 3.12
CA HIS A 111 19.58 7.50 3.90
C HIS A 111 18.57 6.68 3.08
N PHE A 112 18.48 6.87 1.76
CA PHE A 112 17.50 6.16 0.92
C PHE A 112 18.20 5.19 -0.03
N ALA A 113 18.26 3.91 0.35
CA ALA A 113 18.94 2.88 -0.42
C ALA A 113 17.98 1.91 -1.15
N GLY A 114 16.70 2.24 -1.25
CA GLY A 114 15.70 1.45 -1.98
C GLY A 114 15.69 1.71 -3.49
N ARG A 115 15.21 0.74 -4.27
CA ARG A 115 15.02 0.88 -5.72
C ARG A 115 13.59 1.37 -6.01
N ILE A 116 13.46 2.57 -6.58
CA ILE A 116 12.16 3.07 -7.08
C ILE A 116 12.02 2.71 -8.56
N THR A 117 10.91 2.06 -8.90
CA THR A 117 10.48 1.88 -10.28
C THR A 117 9.12 2.52 -10.47
N SER A 118 9.06 3.61 -11.24
CA SER A 118 7.82 4.25 -11.68
C SER A 118 7.44 3.70 -13.06
N GLN A 119 6.25 3.12 -13.20
CA GLN A 119 5.71 2.63 -14.47
C GLN A 119 4.21 2.89 -14.56
N THR A 120 3.70 3.03 -15.78
CA THR A 120 2.26 3.03 -16.04
C THR A 120 1.65 1.69 -15.64
N ALA A 121 0.45 1.69 -15.06
CA ALA A 121 -0.23 0.51 -14.51
C ALA A 121 -0.26 -0.72 -15.45
N ALA A 122 -0.55 -0.48 -16.73
CA ALA A 122 -0.58 -1.53 -17.76
C ALA A 122 0.80 -2.17 -18.01
N ARG A 123 1.88 -1.44 -17.75
CA ARG A 123 3.27 -1.89 -17.91
C ARG A 123 3.81 -2.59 -16.66
N MET A 124 3.30 -2.23 -15.49
CA MET A 124 3.68 -2.84 -14.23
C MET A 124 3.26 -4.32 -14.14
N LEU A 125 2.05 -4.67 -14.57
CA LEU A 125 1.58 -6.06 -14.63
C LEU A 125 2.28 -6.94 -15.68
N SER A 126 2.99 -6.33 -16.64
CA SER A 126 3.78 -7.03 -17.65
C SER A 126 5.29 -7.02 -17.35
N SER A 127 5.70 -6.44 -16.21
CA SER A 127 7.11 -6.35 -15.84
C SER A 127 7.63 -7.70 -15.31
N PRO A 128 8.75 -8.21 -15.85
CA PRO A 128 9.35 -9.48 -15.41
C PRO A 128 9.95 -9.42 -14.00
N GLN A 129 9.85 -8.28 -13.30
CA GLN A 129 10.27 -8.13 -11.90
C GLN A 129 9.13 -8.40 -10.91
N ILE A 130 7.88 -8.54 -11.39
CA ILE A 130 6.69 -8.75 -10.56
C ILE A 130 6.13 -10.18 -10.73
N MET A 131 6.51 -10.89 -11.78
CA MET A 131 6.18 -12.32 -11.93
C MET A 131 7.26 -13.17 -11.24
N PRO A 132 6.86 -14.14 -10.39
CA PRO A 132 7.79 -15.06 -9.72
C PRO A 132 8.49 -16.02 -10.69
#